data_AF-A0A7E4VZA8-F1
#
_entry.id   AF-A0A7E4VZA8-F1
#
_cell.length_a   1.000
_cell.length_b   1.000
_cell.length_c   1.000
_cell.angle_alpha   90.00
_cell.angle_beta   90.00
_cell.angle_gamma   90.00
#
_symmetry.space_group_name_H-M   'P 1'
#
loop_
_entity.id
_entity.type
_entity.pdbx_description
1 polymer ?
#
loop_
_entity_poly.entity_id
_entity_poly.type
_entity_poly.pdbx_seq_one_letter_code
_entity_poly.pdbx_strand_id
1 'polypeptide(L)'
;MPSQRSSNEPAQIARPSPLDSTPFFRVRFPPVFPESFILKPFQMPDQLEKVNCTDLGDFQRLLNKYRQLEDKIVFKLNCDFPTKSFKDAKQSKDAIQTCHEIEDKLVNIRKLRTDLFSRCIAVNKDIVQQFHNDESQAFAVRMANTTLRQIRNEQSVDEIIVNQTEKVVQDRCRKEAILG
;
A
#
# COMPACT_ATOMS: atom_id res chain seq x y z
N MET A 1 23.95 83.26 -8.65
CA MET A 1 22.84 83.01 -7.70
C MET A 1 22.73 81.51 -7.51
N PRO A 2 22.79 81.00 -6.26
CA PRO A 2 23.17 79.62 -5.95
C PRO A 2 21.97 78.68 -5.88
N SER A 3 22.19 77.40 -6.12
CA SER A 3 21.38 76.32 -5.55
C SER A 3 22.31 75.21 -5.08
N GLN A 4 22.29 74.96 -3.77
CA GLN A 4 23.11 73.99 -3.06
C GLN A 4 22.46 72.60 -3.06
N ARG A 5 23.27 71.56 -3.16
CA ARG A 5 23.09 70.26 -2.48
C ARG A 5 24.42 69.49 -2.60
N SER A 6 25.30 69.62 -1.60
CA SER A 6 25.35 68.78 -0.38
C SER A 6 25.51 67.30 -0.71
N SER A 7 26.78 66.91 -0.74
CA SER A 7 27.33 65.56 -0.71
C SER A 7 26.98 64.86 0.59
N ASN A 8 26.33 63.69 0.51
CA ASN A 8 26.24 62.75 1.61
C ASN A 8 26.64 61.35 1.10
N GLU A 9 27.78 60.92 1.60
CA GLU A 9 28.40 59.61 1.48
C GLU A 9 27.67 58.62 2.41
N PRO A 10 27.21 57.44 1.96
CA PRO A 10 26.61 56.48 2.86
C PRO A 10 27.67 55.64 3.59
N ALA A 11 27.56 55.66 4.91
CA ALA A 11 28.34 54.92 5.88
C ALA A 11 28.38 53.40 5.59
N GLN A 12 29.59 52.82 5.67
CA GLN A 12 29.80 51.38 5.64
C GLN A 12 29.26 50.74 6.92
N ILE A 13 28.23 49.90 6.79
CA ILE A 13 27.71 49.07 7.88
C ILE A 13 28.52 47.77 7.90
N ALA A 14 29.30 47.58 8.96
CA ALA A 14 30.07 46.38 9.22
C ALA A 14 29.14 45.16 9.39
N ARG A 15 29.53 44.02 8.79
CA ARG A 15 28.85 42.73 8.99
C ARG A 15 29.08 42.23 10.42
N PRO A 16 28.06 41.75 11.14
CA PRO A 16 28.28 41.05 12.39
C PRO A 16 28.88 39.66 12.14
N SER A 17 29.89 39.32 12.94
CA SER A 17 30.51 37.99 13.03
C SER A 17 29.50 36.91 13.45
N PRO A 18 29.68 35.63 13.05
CA PRO A 18 28.79 34.56 13.47
C PRO A 18 29.08 34.20 14.93
N LEU A 19 28.11 34.47 15.81
CA LEU A 19 28.06 33.99 17.19
C LEU A 19 27.46 32.59 17.25
N ASP A 20 28.14 31.75 18.02
CA ASP A 20 27.68 30.55 18.74
C ASP A 20 27.09 29.37 17.98
N SER A 21 27.97 28.40 17.76
CA SER A 21 27.68 26.98 17.67
C SER A 21 26.94 26.49 18.91
N THR A 22 25.60 26.38 18.83
CA THR A 22 24.85 25.52 19.73
C THR A 22 24.71 24.14 19.09
N PRO A 23 25.05 23.04 19.78
CA PRO A 23 24.79 21.71 19.26
C PRO A 23 23.28 21.47 19.33
N PHE A 24 22.63 21.43 18.17
CA PHE A 24 21.28 20.90 18.04
C PHE A 24 21.29 19.46 18.55
N PHE A 25 20.83 19.25 19.79
CA PHE A 25 20.50 17.92 20.28
C PHE A 25 19.36 17.39 19.41
N ARG A 26 19.72 16.58 18.41
CA ARG A 26 18.77 15.81 17.63
C ARG A 26 18.23 14.73 18.55
N VAL A 27 17.10 15.01 19.20
CA VAL A 27 16.37 14.01 19.99
C VAL A 27 15.98 12.89 19.04
N ARG A 28 16.78 11.83 19.03
CA ARG A 28 16.49 10.59 18.32
C ARG A 28 15.44 9.92 19.17
N PHE A 29 14.16 10.21 18.91
CA PHE A 29 13.10 9.34 19.39
C PHE A 29 13.38 7.97 18.80
N PRO A 30 13.72 6.94 19.59
CA PRO A 30 13.68 5.58 19.09
C PRO A 30 12.24 5.36 18.60
N PRO A 31 12.03 4.68 17.47
CA PRO A 31 10.68 4.29 17.10
C PRO A 31 10.13 3.43 18.24
N VAL A 32 9.24 4.00 19.06
CA VAL A 32 8.51 3.25 20.09
C VAL A 32 7.47 2.44 19.35
N PHE A 33 7.90 1.34 18.73
CA PHE A 33 7.00 0.29 18.30
C PHE A 33 7.06 -0.82 19.32
N PRO A 34 5.93 -1.20 19.94
CA PRO A 34 5.92 -2.35 20.81
C PRO A 34 6.30 -3.60 20.00
N GLU A 35 7.33 -4.33 20.45
CA GLU A 35 7.83 -5.57 19.83
C GLU A 35 6.73 -6.60 19.55
N SER A 36 5.59 -6.50 20.25
CA SER A 36 4.41 -7.33 20.05
C SER A 36 3.77 -7.22 18.66
N PHE A 37 4.08 -6.17 17.87
CA PHE A 37 3.60 -6.04 16.48
C PHE A 37 4.47 -6.81 15.47
N ILE A 38 5.71 -7.18 15.83
CA ILE A 38 6.67 -7.80 14.91
C ILE A 38 6.51 -9.34 14.86
N LEU A 39 5.86 -9.95 15.86
CA LEU A 39 5.96 -11.40 16.10
C LEU A 39 4.71 -12.24 15.88
N LYS A 40 3.60 -11.70 15.34
CA LYS A 40 2.59 -12.62 14.80
C LYS A 40 3.08 -13.09 13.43
N PRO A 41 3.43 -14.38 13.26
CA PRO A 41 3.76 -14.89 11.94
C PRO A 41 2.61 -14.57 11.01
N PHE A 42 2.93 -13.97 9.86
CA PHE A 42 1.97 -13.79 8.80
C PHE A 42 1.47 -15.17 8.38
N GLN A 43 0.29 -15.54 8.87
CA GLN A 43 -0.31 -16.82 8.60
C GLN A 43 -1.12 -16.67 7.32
N MET A 44 -0.64 -17.32 6.26
CA MET A 44 -1.38 -17.43 5.01
C MET A 44 -2.75 -18.05 5.32
N PRO A 45 -3.85 -17.48 4.79
CA PRO A 45 -5.14 -18.14 4.90
C PRO A 45 -5.09 -19.43 4.06
N ASP A 46 -5.06 -20.58 4.74
CA ASP A 46 -5.05 -21.92 4.13
C ASP A 46 -6.40 -22.32 3.52
N GLN A 47 -7.45 -21.52 3.71
CA GLN A 47 -8.79 -21.86 3.25
C GLN A 47 -9.46 -20.75 2.46
N LEU A 48 -10.14 -21.20 1.42
CA LEU A 48 -11.15 -20.45 0.70
C LEU A 48 -12.32 -20.18 1.65
N GLU A 49 -12.28 -19.03 2.32
CA GLU A 49 -13.34 -18.60 3.21
C GLU A 49 -14.67 -18.59 2.45
N LYS A 50 -15.69 -19.23 3.02
CA LYS A 50 -17.01 -19.31 2.39
C LYS A 50 -17.56 -17.89 2.25
N VAL A 51 -17.94 -17.53 1.03
CA VAL A 51 -18.47 -16.21 0.70
C VAL A 51 -19.82 -16.37 0.01
N ASN A 52 -20.79 -15.59 0.44
CA ASN A 52 -22.05 -15.48 -0.29
C ASN A 52 -21.90 -14.42 -1.39
N CYS A 53 -21.74 -14.85 -2.63
CA CYS A 53 -21.51 -13.94 -3.75
C CYS A 53 -22.75 -13.12 -4.16
N THR A 54 -23.95 -13.45 -3.67
CA THR A 54 -25.14 -12.63 -3.90
C THR A 54 -25.24 -11.46 -2.94
N ASP A 55 -24.57 -11.55 -1.79
CA ASP A 55 -24.45 -10.46 -0.84
C ASP A 55 -23.18 -9.66 -1.10
N LEU A 56 -23.37 -8.39 -1.49
CA LEU A 56 -22.26 -7.48 -1.73
C LEU A 56 -21.45 -7.21 -0.44
N GLY A 57 -22.10 -7.21 0.72
CA GLY A 57 -21.45 -6.97 2.01
C GLY A 57 -20.44 -8.06 2.34
N ASP A 58 -20.84 -9.33 2.21
CA ASP A 58 -19.95 -10.48 2.38
C ASP A 58 -18.77 -10.49 1.40
N PHE A 59 -19.01 -10.18 0.13
CA PHE A 59 -17.94 -10.03 -0.86
C PHE A 59 -16.95 -8.93 -0.45
N GLN A 60 -17.44 -7.74 -0.08
CA GLN A 60 -16.60 -6.61 0.30
C GLN A 60 -15.80 -6.89 1.57
N ARG A 61 -16.40 -7.55 2.57
CA ARG A 61 -15.72 -7.95 3.80
C ARG A 61 -14.52 -8.85 3.49
N LEU A 62 -14.70 -9.86 2.66
CA LEU A 62 -13.62 -10.80 2.32
C LEU A 62 -12.55 -10.14 1.44
N LEU A 63 -12.95 -9.33 0.46
CA LEU A 63 -12.02 -8.54 -0.36
C LEU A 63 -11.14 -7.62 0.51
N ASN A 64 -11.74 -6.92 1.46
CA ASN A 64 -11.02 -6.05 2.40
C ASN A 64 -10.06 -6.84 3.28
N LYS A 65 -10.43 -8.06 3.71
CA LYS A 65 -9.53 -8.95 4.45
C LYS A 65 -8.28 -9.30 3.63
N TYR A 66 -8.44 -9.63 2.34
CA TYR A 66 -7.30 -9.89 1.46
C TYR A 66 -6.42 -8.64 1.24
N ARG A 67 -7.03 -7.46 1.06
CA ARG A 67 -6.30 -6.19 0.96
C ARG A 67 -5.49 -5.89 2.22
N GLN A 68 -6.08 -6.06 3.40
CA GLN A 68 -5.37 -5.89 4.68
C GLN A 68 -4.22 -6.89 4.88
N LEU A 69 -4.32 -8.09 4.32
CA LEU A 69 -3.23 -9.06 4.34
C LEU A 69 -2.07 -8.61 3.43
N GLU A 70 -2.37 -8.12 2.23
CA GLU A 70 -1.37 -7.51 1.33
C GLU A 70 -0.70 -6.29 2.00
N ASP A 71 -1.47 -5.39 2.62
CA ASP A 71 -0.93 -4.22 3.34
C ASP A 71 0.05 -4.63 4.45
N LYS A 72 -0.26 -5.69 5.19
CA LYS A 72 0.63 -6.24 6.24
C LYS A 72 1.93 -6.80 5.65
N ILE A 73 1.87 -7.44 4.48
CA ILE A 73 3.06 -7.93 3.77
C ILE A 73 3.94 -6.74 3.35
N VAL A 74 3.35 -5.71 2.73
CA VAL A 74 4.08 -4.50 2.30
C VAL A 74 4.63 -3.71 3.49
N PHE A 75 3.88 -3.64 4.58
CA PHE A 75 4.36 -3.04 5.83
C PHE A 75 5.61 -3.77 6.34
N LYS A 76 5.57 -5.11 6.38
CA LYS A 76 6.73 -5.92 6.77
C LYS A 76 7.94 -5.65 5.86
N LEU A 77 7.74 -5.58 4.55
CA LEU A 77 8.80 -5.20 3.60
C LEU A 77 9.43 -3.85 3.96
N ASN A 78 8.62 -2.84 4.28
CA ASN A 78 9.14 -1.52 4.65
C ASN A 78 9.87 -1.52 6.00
N CYS A 79 9.48 -2.40 6.94
CA CYS A 79 10.19 -2.60 8.21
C CYS A 79 11.53 -3.33 8.01
N ASP A 80 11.55 -4.36 7.15
CA ASP A 80 12.74 -5.14 6.83
C ASP A 80 13.76 -4.32 6.00
N PHE A 81 13.28 -3.33 5.22
CA PHE A 81 14.09 -2.46 4.35
C PHE A 81 13.88 -0.97 4.66
N PRO A 82 14.39 -0.47 5.80
CA PRO A 82 14.21 0.91 6.20
C PRO A 82 14.94 1.87 5.23
N THR A 83 14.47 3.12 5.17
CA THR A 83 15.07 4.15 4.30
C THR A 83 16.53 4.44 4.69
N LYS A 84 17.28 5.03 3.75
CA LYS A 84 18.76 5.16 3.80
C LYS A 84 19.36 5.73 5.09
N SER A 85 18.56 6.40 5.92
CA SER A 85 18.96 6.97 7.21
C SER A 85 19.08 5.94 8.35
N PHE A 86 18.78 4.65 8.12
CA PHE A 86 18.78 3.59 9.14
C PHE A 86 19.44 2.27 8.67
N LYS A 87 20.45 2.34 7.80
CA LYS A 87 21.01 1.20 7.03
C LYS A 87 21.93 0.23 7.78
N ASP A 88 21.97 0.27 9.10
CA ASP A 88 23.07 -0.38 9.83
C ASP A 88 22.87 -1.90 10.07
N ALA A 89 21.91 -2.61 9.46
CA ALA A 89 21.46 -3.89 10.06
C ALA A 89 21.08 -5.12 9.20
N LYS A 90 21.13 -5.18 7.86
CA LYS A 90 20.79 -6.44 7.14
C LYS A 90 21.77 -6.76 6.01
N GLN A 91 22.39 -7.94 6.06
CA GLN A 91 23.32 -8.45 5.05
C GLN A 91 22.56 -8.72 3.73
N SER A 92 23.19 -8.48 2.58
CA SER A 92 22.50 -8.52 1.28
C SER A 92 21.92 -9.88 0.89
N LYS A 93 22.51 -10.98 1.39
CA LYS A 93 21.99 -12.35 1.17
C LYS A 93 20.62 -12.57 1.83
N ASP A 94 20.41 -12.01 3.01
CA ASP A 94 19.13 -12.10 3.73
C ASP A 94 18.06 -11.20 3.07
N ALA A 95 18.49 -10.14 2.39
CA ALA A 95 17.59 -9.26 1.64
C ALA A 95 16.95 -9.97 0.45
N ILE A 96 17.73 -10.70 -0.35
CA ILE A 96 17.23 -11.44 -1.52
C ILE A 96 16.22 -12.52 -1.09
N GLN A 97 16.55 -13.29 -0.04
CA GLN A 97 15.64 -14.31 0.49
C GLN A 97 14.34 -13.68 1.02
N THR A 98 14.43 -12.58 1.76
CA THR A 98 13.26 -11.85 2.26
C THR A 98 12.38 -11.36 1.10
N CYS A 99 12.98 -10.86 0.02
CA CYS A 99 12.26 -10.41 -1.17
C CYS A 99 11.48 -11.54 -1.85
N HIS A 100 12.09 -12.71 -2.05
CA HIS A 100 11.40 -13.88 -2.59
C HIS A 100 10.22 -14.30 -1.71
N GLU A 101 10.41 -14.35 -0.38
CA GLU A 101 9.32 -14.70 0.53
C GLU A 101 8.14 -13.70 0.48
N ILE A 102 8.43 -12.41 0.29
CA ILE A 102 7.43 -11.37 0.15
C ILE A 102 6.68 -11.54 -1.17
N GLU A 103 7.39 -11.75 -2.27
CA GLU A 103 6.80 -12.00 -3.59
C GLU A 103 5.86 -13.22 -3.57
N ASP A 104 6.31 -14.34 -3.00
CA ASP A 104 5.51 -15.55 -2.89
C ASP A 104 4.21 -15.32 -2.11
N LYS A 105 4.29 -14.60 -0.98
CA LYS A 105 3.12 -14.25 -0.17
C LYS A 105 2.15 -13.35 -0.94
N LEU A 106 2.66 -12.36 -1.68
CA LEU A 106 1.84 -11.48 -2.51
C LEU A 106 1.13 -12.25 -3.63
N VAL A 107 1.85 -13.14 -4.33
CA VAL A 107 1.28 -13.99 -5.38
C VAL A 107 0.14 -14.84 -4.82
N ASN A 108 0.31 -15.43 -3.64
CA ASN A 108 -0.72 -16.27 -3.05
C ASN A 108 -1.97 -15.47 -2.63
N ILE A 109 -1.81 -14.29 -2.01
CA ILE A 109 -2.96 -13.43 -1.67
C ILE A 109 -3.68 -12.94 -2.93
N ARG A 110 -2.93 -12.56 -3.97
CA ARG A 110 -3.51 -12.13 -5.25
C ARG A 110 -4.31 -13.23 -5.91
N LYS A 111 -3.82 -14.48 -5.91
CA LYS A 111 -4.57 -15.65 -6.40
C LYS A 111 -5.91 -15.80 -5.68
N LEU A 112 -5.91 -15.78 -4.35
CA LEU A 112 -7.14 -15.90 -3.55
C LEU A 112 -8.16 -14.79 -3.89
N ARG A 113 -7.67 -13.58 -4.13
CA ARG A 113 -8.48 -12.43 -4.50
C ARG A 113 -9.02 -12.54 -5.93
N THR A 114 -8.20 -12.95 -6.90
CA THR A 114 -8.63 -13.24 -8.28
C THR A 114 -9.69 -14.35 -8.33
N ASP A 115 -9.52 -15.38 -7.51
CA ASP A 115 -10.50 -16.46 -7.40
C ASP A 115 -11.82 -15.97 -6.80
N LEU A 116 -11.77 -15.08 -5.79
CA LEU A 116 -12.95 -14.44 -5.21
C LEU A 116 -13.73 -13.65 -6.27
N PHE A 117 -13.05 -12.79 -7.04
CA PHE A 117 -13.66 -12.04 -8.15
C PHE A 117 -14.29 -12.99 -9.16
N SER A 118 -13.53 -13.97 -9.64
CA SER A 118 -13.98 -14.93 -10.66
C SER A 118 -15.23 -15.69 -10.23
N ARG A 119 -15.24 -16.23 -9.00
CA ARG A 119 -16.39 -16.95 -8.44
C ARG A 119 -17.62 -16.07 -8.33
N CYS A 120 -17.49 -14.87 -7.75
CA CYS A 120 -18.65 -14.03 -7.53
C CYS A 120 -19.20 -13.40 -8.82
N ILE A 121 -18.35 -13.15 -9.80
CA ILE A 121 -18.81 -12.79 -11.15
C ILE A 121 -19.58 -13.95 -11.78
N ALA A 122 -19.09 -15.19 -11.69
CA ALA A 122 -19.77 -16.35 -12.24
C ALA A 122 -21.17 -16.55 -11.63
N VAL A 123 -21.27 -16.58 -10.29
CA VAL A 123 -22.55 -16.75 -9.58
C VAL A 123 -23.59 -15.71 -10.00
N ASN A 124 -23.22 -14.42 -10.02
CA ASN A 124 -24.20 -13.39 -10.38
C ASN A 124 -24.52 -13.38 -11.89
N LYS A 125 -23.58 -13.76 -12.76
CA LYS A 125 -23.86 -13.95 -14.18
C LYS A 125 -24.86 -15.08 -14.40
N ASP A 126 -24.71 -16.19 -13.69
CA ASP A 126 -25.61 -17.34 -13.79
C ASP A 126 -27.03 -16.95 -13.37
N ILE A 127 -27.19 -16.18 -12.28
CA ILE A 127 -28.51 -15.65 -11.86
C ILE A 127 -29.13 -14.80 -12.96
N VAL A 128 -28.38 -13.87 -13.55
CA VAL A 128 -28.89 -13.03 -14.63
C VAL A 128 -29.29 -13.87 -15.83
N GLN A 129 -28.47 -14.85 -16.23
CA GLN A 129 -28.76 -15.70 -17.38
C GLN A 129 -29.98 -16.62 -17.15
N GLN A 130 -30.08 -17.23 -15.98
CA GLN A 130 -31.17 -18.15 -15.65
C GLN A 130 -32.54 -17.44 -15.60
N PHE A 131 -32.58 -16.22 -15.08
CA PHE A 131 -33.85 -15.54 -14.79
C PHE A 131 -34.15 -14.32 -15.68
N HIS A 132 -33.38 -14.07 -16.74
CA HIS A 132 -33.54 -12.85 -17.56
C HIS A 132 -34.94 -12.64 -18.17
N ASN A 133 -35.70 -13.72 -18.43
CA ASN A 133 -37.05 -13.67 -19.00
C ASN A 133 -38.16 -13.97 -17.97
N ASP A 134 -37.80 -14.21 -16.71
CA ASP A 134 -38.77 -14.51 -15.67
C ASP A 134 -39.17 -13.22 -14.93
N GLU A 135 -40.36 -12.70 -15.24
CA GLU A 135 -40.89 -11.48 -14.63
C GLU A 135 -41.02 -11.60 -13.10
N SER A 136 -41.25 -12.81 -12.58
CA SER A 136 -41.33 -13.05 -11.13
C SER A 136 -39.98 -12.88 -10.43
N GLN A 137 -38.88 -13.02 -11.17
CA GLN A 137 -37.50 -12.90 -10.69
C GLN A 137 -36.82 -11.60 -11.12
N ALA A 138 -37.57 -10.64 -11.69
CA ALA A 138 -37.04 -9.37 -12.15
C ALA A 138 -36.26 -8.60 -11.06
N PHE A 139 -36.69 -8.71 -9.79
CA PHE A 139 -35.96 -8.13 -8.67
C PHE A 139 -34.58 -8.77 -8.46
N ALA A 140 -34.50 -10.11 -8.45
CA ALA A 140 -33.24 -10.83 -8.29
C ALA A 140 -32.25 -10.52 -9.42
N VAL A 141 -32.73 -10.45 -10.66
CA VAL A 141 -31.91 -10.07 -11.83
C VAL A 141 -31.39 -8.63 -11.70
N ARG A 142 -32.21 -7.68 -11.23
CA ARG A 142 -31.76 -6.29 -10.98
C ARG A 142 -30.67 -6.23 -9.91
N MET A 143 -30.84 -6.99 -8.82
CA MET A 143 -29.83 -7.06 -7.75
C MET A 143 -28.53 -7.68 -8.24
N ALA A 144 -28.60 -8.83 -8.93
CA ALA A 144 -27.42 -9.49 -9.50
C ALA A 144 -26.67 -8.59 -10.50
N ASN A 145 -27.38 -7.84 -11.35
CA ASN A 145 -26.75 -6.85 -12.24
C ASN A 145 -26.06 -5.72 -11.49
N THR A 146 -26.68 -5.22 -10.41
CA THR A 146 -26.10 -4.17 -9.57
C THR A 146 -24.83 -4.69 -8.88
N THR A 147 -24.90 -5.88 -8.29
CA THR A 147 -23.76 -6.56 -7.66
C THR A 147 -22.64 -6.81 -8.68
N LEU A 148 -22.94 -7.29 -9.88
CA LEU A 148 -21.95 -7.46 -10.95
C LEU A 148 -21.23 -6.17 -11.33
N ARG A 149 -21.96 -5.05 -11.40
CA ARG A 149 -21.35 -3.75 -11.67
C ARG A 149 -20.37 -3.37 -10.56
N GLN A 150 -20.76 -3.54 -9.30
CA GLN A 150 -19.90 -3.22 -8.17
C GLN A 150 -18.65 -4.11 -8.12
N ILE A 151 -18.81 -5.43 -8.31
CA ILE A 151 -17.67 -6.36 -8.32
C ILE A 151 -16.67 -6.01 -9.43
N ARG A 152 -17.14 -5.64 -10.64
CA ARG A 152 -16.25 -5.22 -11.74
C ARG A 152 -15.52 -3.90 -11.45
N ASN A 153 -16.18 -2.96 -10.79
CA ASN A 153 -15.52 -1.72 -10.36
C ASN A 153 -14.41 -2.04 -9.36
N GLU A 154 -14.68 -2.89 -8.38
CA GLU A 154 -13.68 -3.34 -7.40
C GLU A 154 -12.53 -4.10 -8.06
N GLN A 155 -12.80 -4.88 -9.11
CA GLN A 155 -11.78 -5.58 -9.89
C GLN A 155 -10.84 -4.59 -10.59
N SER A 156 -11.38 -3.53 -11.20
CA SER A 156 -10.56 -2.49 -11.84
C SER A 156 -9.73 -1.71 -10.81
N VAL A 157 -10.28 -1.41 -9.64
CA VAL A 157 -9.52 -0.82 -8.53
C VAL A 157 -8.40 -1.76 -8.07
N ASP A 158 -8.67 -3.07 -8.03
CA ASP A 158 -7.69 -4.07 -7.64
C ASP A 158 -6.48 -4.13 -8.55
N GLU A 159 -6.69 -4.03 -9.86
CA GLU A 159 -5.60 -3.97 -10.85
C GLU A 159 -4.67 -2.78 -10.60
N ILE A 160 -5.23 -1.63 -10.22
CA ILE A 160 -4.46 -0.44 -9.88
C ILE A 160 -3.62 -0.70 -8.62
N ILE A 161 -4.20 -1.31 -7.59
CA ILE A 161 -3.52 -1.64 -6.34
C ILE A 161 -2.36 -2.61 -6.60
N VAL A 162 -2.58 -3.67 -7.39
CA VAL A 162 -1.53 -4.64 -7.76
C VAL A 162 -0.36 -3.94 -8.43
N ASN A 163 -0.63 -3.11 -9.44
CA ASN A 163 0.39 -2.38 -10.18
C ASN A 163 1.20 -1.43 -9.29
N GLN A 164 0.56 -0.78 -8.31
CA GLN A 164 1.25 0.09 -7.36
C GLN A 164 2.13 -0.71 -6.41
N THR A 165 1.60 -1.77 -5.81
CA THR A 165 2.34 -2.62 -4.88
C THR A 165 3.52 -3.30 -5.55
N GLU A 166 3.35 -3.79 -6.78
CA GLU A 166 4.42 -4.42 -7.56
C GLU A 166 5.60 -3.46 -7.79
N LYS A 167 5.32 -2.21 -8.17
CA LYS A 167 6.37 -1.18 -8.30
C LYS A 167 7.11 -0.93 -7.00
N VAL A 168 6.39 -0.84 -5.88
CA VAL A 168 6.99 -0.63 -4.55
C VAL A 168 7.91 -1.80 -4.19
N VAL A 169 7.45 -3.04 -4.37
CA VAL A 169 8.22 -4.26 -4.06
C VAL A 169 9.46 -4.32 -4.94
N GLN A 170 9.30 -4.14 -6.25
CA GLN A 170 10.40 -4.15 -7.21
C GLN A 170 11.45 -3.08 -6.88
N ASP A 171 11.02 -1.84 -6.59
CA ASP A 171 11.94 -0.74 -6.26
C ASP A 171 12.71 -0.99 -4.98
N ARG A 172 12.08 -1.61 -3.98
CA ARG A 172 12.73 -1.93 -2.69
C ARG A 172 13.70 -3.08 -2.87
N CYS A 173 13.25 -4.19 -3.45
CA CYS A 173 14.06 -5.38 -3.63
C CYS A 173 15.24 -5.16 -4.60
N ARG A 174 15.05 -4.39 -5.67
CA ARG A 174 16.15 -4.03 -6.59
C ARG A 174 17.21 -3.17 -5.91
N LYS A 175 16.83 -2.23 -5.05
CA LYS A 175 17.80 -1.37 -4.33
C LYS A 175 18.72 -2.22 -3.45
N GLU A 176 18.18 -3.23 -2.80
CA GLU A 176 18.96 -4.11 -1.93
C GLU A 176 19.82 -5.10 -2.73
N ALA A 177 19.32 -5.58 -3.88
CA ALA A 177 20.10 -6.43 -4.79
C ALA A 177 21.28 -5.69 -5.47
N ILE A 178 21.20 -4.37 -5.66
CA ILE A 178 22.27 -3.55 -6.26
C ILE A 178 23.31 -3.10 -5.21
N LEU A 179 22.89 -2.94 -3.96
CA LEU A 179 23.76 -2.52 -2.84
C LEU A 179 24.40 -3.71 -2.10
N GLY A 180 24.11 -4.93 -2.55
CA GLY A 180 24.62 -6.18 -2.04
C GLY A 180 25.81 -6.74 -2.79
#